data_AF-A0A537VUQ8-F1
#
_entry.id   AF-A0A537VUQ8-F1
#
_cell.length_a   1.000
_cell.length_b   1.000
_cell.length_c   1.000
_cell.angle_alpha   90.00
_cell.angle_beta   90.00
_cell.angle_gamma   90.00
#
_symmetry.space_group_name_H-M   'P 1'
#
loop_
_entity.id
_entity.type
_entity.pdbx_description
1 polymer ?
#
loop_
_entity_poly.entity_id
_entity_poly.type
_entity_poly.pdbx_seq_one_letter_code
_entity_poly.pdbx_strand_id
1 'polypeptide(L)'
;MRSGKAASFLLVLSAFFWTVALAGPASATAKNAEPVPIPGGLDLGGGNVIHTYAPGPEDAGLGLTGVDSEPSTITNFNGLSGYALFVGSATDADGNPYDAVLDMRVFDGEYVGADGAHHHGTFGFI
;
A
#
# COMPACT_ATOMS: atom_id res chain seq x y z
N MET A 1 -58.96 4.85 35.47
CA MET A 1 -58.36 3.81 34.60
C MET A 1 -59.22 3.64 33.35
N ARG A 2 -58.81 4.26 32.23
CA ARG A 2 -59.06 3.78 30.86
C ARG A 2 -58.23 4.64 29.88
N SER A 3 -57.49 3.95 29.03
CA SER A 3 -56.41 4.42 28.17
C SER A 3 -56.85 4.76 26.74
N GLY A 4 -56.09 5.63 26.06
CA GLY A 4 -56.05 5.83 24.60
C GLY A 4 -56.67 7.16 24.14
N LYS A 5 -56.15 7.91 23.17
CA LYS A 5 -55.14 7.65 22.12
C LYS A 5 -54.39 8.97 21.80
N ALA A 6 -53.17 8.84 21.30
CA ALA A 6 -52.31 9.94 20.87
C ALA A 6 -52.88 10.69 19.66
N ALA A 7 -52.73 12.02 19.66
CA ALA A 7 -53.01 12.88 18.52
C ALA A 7 -51.70 13.21 17.79
N SER A 8 -51.69 12.94 16.48
CA SER A 8 -50.63 13.26 15.53
C SER A 8 -50.35 14.76 15.48
N PHE A 9 -49.07 15.13 15.32
CA PHE A 9 -48.67 16.40 14.74
C PHE A 9 -47.74 16.14 13.55
N LEU A 10 -48.00 16.84 12.47
CA LEU A 10 -47.45 16.63 11.13
C LEU A 10 -46.11 17.41 10.97
N LEU A 11 -45.09 16.70 10.48
CA LEU A 11 -44.12 17.06 9.42
C LEU A 11 -43.33 18.38 9.47
N VAL A 12 -41.99 18.29 9.56
CA VAL A 12 -41.05 19.08 8.71
C VAL A 12 -39.82 18.23 8.35
N LEU A 13 -39.47 18.29 7.05
CA LEU A 13 -38.31 17.76 6.33
C LEU A 13 -36.95 17.95 7.03
N SER A 14 -36.07 16.96 6.92
CA SER A 14 -34.75 17.18 6.29
C SER A 14 -34.15 15.87 5.80
N ALA A 15 -33.84 15.86 4.51
CA ALA A 15 -33.17 14.77 3.84
C ALA A 15 -31.72 14.68 4.35
N PHE A 16 -31.37 13.58 4.99
CA PHE A 16 -29.97 13.22 5.23
C PHE A 16 -29.80 11.72 4.99
N PHE A 17 -30.23 11.28 3.80
CA PHE A 17 -29.66 10.09 3.19
C PHE A 17 -28.21 10.44 2.85
N TRP A 18 -27.29 10.19 3.79
CA TRP A 18 -25.91 9.96 3.40
C TRP A 18 -25.94 8.74 2.50
N THR A 19 -25.90 9.01 1.20
CA THR A 19 -25.35 8.09 0.23
C THR A 19 -23.92 7.81 0.70
N VAL A 20 -23.73 6.75 1.49
CA VAL A 20 -22.44 6.07 1.54
C VAL A 20 -22.31 5.48 0.15
N ALA A 21 -21.79 6.30 -0.78
CA ALA A 21 -21.18 5.76 -1.97
C ALA A 21 -20.06 4.87 -1.45
N LEU A 22 -20.31 3.55 -1.46
CA LEU A 22 -19.23 2.59 -1.46
C LEU A 22 -18.39 2.96 -2.68
N ALA A 23 -17.36 3.77 -2.47
CA ALA A 23 -16.25 3.88 -3.39
C ALA A 23 -15.57 2.51 -3.35
N GLY A 24 -16.14 1.54 -4.09
CA GLY A 24 -15.37 0.39 -4.51
C GLY A 24 -14.13 0.90 -5.24
N PRO A 25 -13.00 0.17 -5.22
CA PRO A 25 -11.83 0.57 -5.98
C PRO A 25 -12.27 0.73 -7.44
N ALA A 26 -12.37 1.97 -7.89
CA ALA A 26 -12.53 2.25 -9.29
C ALA A 26 -11.18 1.87 -9.91
N SER A 27 -11.07 0.63 -10.38
CA SER A 27 -10.01 0.24 -11.30
C SER A 27 -10.29 0.97 -12.61
N ALA A 28 -9.94 2.25 -12.66
CA ALA A 28 -9.76 2.95 -13.91
C ALA A 28 -8.58 2.25 -14.58
N THR A 29 -8.84 1.54 -15.68
CA THR A 29 -7.81 0.94 -16.51
C THR A 29 -7.16 2.05 -17.34
N ALA A 30 -6.45 2.97 -16.67
CA ALA A 30 -5.53 3.85 -17.35
C ALA A 30 -4.39 2.96 -17.86
N LYS A 31 -4.28 2.85 -19.19
CA LYS A 31 -3.20 2.10 -19.83
C LYS A 31 -1.89 2.80 -19.45
N ASN A 32 -0.95 2.05 -18.87
CA ASN A 32 0.34 2.56 -18.39
C ASN A 32 0.26 3.42 -17.11
N ALA A 33 -0.78 3.30 -16.28
CA ALA A 33 -0.81 3.99 -14.98
C ALA A 33 0.01 3.29 -13.89
N GLU A 34 0.84 2.30 -14.21
CA GLU A 34 1.69 1.67 -13.22
C GLU A 34 2.75 2.66 -12.68
N PRO A 35 3.10 2.58 -11.39
CA PRO A 35 4.17 3.40 -10.81
C PRO A 35 5.53 3.17 -11.49
N VAL A 36 6.33 4.23 -11.60
CA VAL A 36 7.70 4.15 -12.16
C VAL A 36 8.69 3.79 -11.05
N PRO A 37 9.50 2.72 -11.21
CA PRO A 37 10.46 2.30 -10.19
C PRO A 37 11.56 3.34 -9.97
N ILE A 38 12.15 3.39 -8.77
CA ILE A 38 13.33 4.22 -8.47
C ILE A 38 14.51 3.93 -9.40
N PRO A 39 15.36 4.92 -9.72
CA PRO A 39 16.65 4.65 -10.34
C PRO A 39 17.58 3.92 -9.36
N GLY A 40 18.19 2.82 -9.81
CA GLY A 40 19.09 2.01 -9.00
C GLY A 40 18.36 1.03 -8.09
N GLY A 41 19.05 0.59 -7.03
CA GLY A 41 18.59 -0.43 -6.08
C GLY A 41 19.66 -1.49 -5.79
N LEU A 42 19.23 -2.68 -5.37
CA LEU A 42 20.12 -3.80 -5.10
C LEU A 42 20.67 -4.39 -6.41
N ASP A 43 21.98 -4.25 -6.62
CA ASP A 43 22.68 -4.83 -7.77
C ASP A 43 23.02 -6.30 -7.49
N LEU A 44 22.46 -7.20 -8.30
CA LEU A 44 22.73 -8.64 -8.26
C LEU A 44 23.93 -9.05 -9.14
N GLY A 45 24.58 -8.08 -9.78
CA GLY A 45 25.64 -8.27 -10.76
C GLY A 45 25.12 -8.47 -12.19
N GLY A 46 26.01 -8.26 -13.16
CA GLY A 46 25.70 -8.46 -14.58
C GLY A 46 24.67 -7.48 -15.15
N GLY A 47 24.43 -6.34 -14.47
CA GLY A 47 23.45 -5.34 -14.86
C GLY A 47 22.02 -5.63 -14.38
N ASN A 48 21.82 -6.64 -13.53
CA ASN A 48 20.52 -6.96 -12.95
C ASN A 48 20.33 -6.18 -11.65
N VAL A 49 19.45 -5.20 -11.68
CA VAL A 49 19.13 -4.38 -10.51
C VAL A 49 17.70 -4.66 -10.07
N ILE A 50 17.52 -4.98 -8.79
CA ILE A 50 16.21 -4.94 -8.15
C ILE A 50 15.97 -3.50 -7.71
N HIS A 51 14.91 -2.86 -8.21
CA HIS A 51 14.59 -1.45 -7.96
C HIS A 51 14.06 -1.19 -6.54
N THR A 52 14.89 -1.47 -5.54
CA THR A 52 14.54 -1.40 -4.13
C THR A 52 15.80 -1.16 -3.31
N TYR A 53 15.75 -0.18 -2.41
CA TYR A 53 16.67 -0.08 -1.28
C TYR A 53 15.94 -0.64 -0.05
N ALA A 54 16.57 -1.54 0.69
CA ALA A 54 15.96 -2.24 1.83
C ALA A 54 16.39 -1.55 3.14
N PRO A 55 15.51 -0.77 3.79
CA PRO A 55 15.85 -0.12 5.04
C PRO A 55 16.11 -1.13 6.16
N GLY A 56 17.00 -0.77 7.07
CA GLY A 56 17.26 -1.52 8.28
C GLY A 56 18.75 -1.53 8.65
N PRO A 57 19.10 -2.18 9.76
CA PRO A 57 20.47 -2.16 10.28
C PRO A 57 21.46 -2.76 9.28
N GLU A 58 22.50 -2.01 8.93
CA GLU A 58 23.53 -2.47 7.97
C GLU A 58 24.32 -3.68 8.51
N ASP A 59 24.40 -3.82 9.83
CA ASP A 59 25.07 -4.92 10.53
C ASP A 59 24.23 -6.20 10.64
N ALA A 60 22.99 -6.20 10.10
CA ALA A 60 22.13 -7.38 10.08
C ALA A 60 22.64 -8.49 9.14
N GLY A 61 23.66 -8.24 8.32
CA GLY A 61 24.21 -9.22 7.37
C GLY A 61 23.31 -9.52 6.17
N LEU A 62 22.27 -8.71 5.94
CA LEU A 62 21.28 -8.86 4.87
C LEU A 62 21.46 -7.86 3.71
N GLY A 63 22.49 -7.02 3.75
CA GLY A 63 22.70 -5.97 2.73
C GLY A 63 21.72 -4.81 2.82
N LEU A 64 21.21 -4.50 4.01
CA LEU A 64 20.30 -3.38 4.26
C LEU A 64 21.04 -2.04 4.16
N THR A 65 20.31 -0.97 3.85
CA THR A 65 20.88 0.34 3.48
C THR A 65 20.79 1.39 4.60
N GLY A 66 20.63 0.96 5.85
CA GLY A 66 20.49 1.83 7.01
C GLY A 66 19.03 2.07 7.41
N VAL A 67 18.83 2.44 8.67
CA VAL A 67 17.49 2.62 9.27
C VAL A 67 16.77 3.89 8.80
N ASP A 68 17.52 4.86 8.30
CA ASP A 68 17.00 6.13 7.77
C ASP A 68 16.89 6.14 6.23
N SER A 69 16.93 4.96 5.60
CA SER A 69 16.73 4.82 4.16
C SER A 69 15.27 5.03 3.77
N GLU A 70 15.03 5.76 2.68
CA GLU A 70 13.69 5.97 2.13
C GLU A 70 13.07 4.63 1.68
N PRO A 71 11.93 4.20 2.24
CA PRO A 71 11.28 2.94 1.88
C PRO A 71 10.47 3.01 0.58
N SER A 72 10.33 4.16 -0.08
CA SER A 72 9.72 4.24 -1.40
C SER A 72 10.53 3.50 -2.47
N THR A 73 9.87 2.64 -3.24
CA THR A 73 10.40 2.02 -4.45
C THR A 73 9.92 2.72 -5.72
N ILE A 74 9.29 3.89 -5.59
CA ILE A 74 8.69 4.67 -6.67
C ILE A 74 9.40 6.04 -6.78
N THR A 75 9.87 6.37 -7.99
CA THR A 75 10.74 7.55 -8.25
C THR A 75 10.10 8.89 -7.83
N ASN A 76 8.80 9.04 -8.02
CA ASN A 76 8.09 10.34 -7.98
C ASN A 76 6.90 10.30 -7.01
N PHE A 77 7.05 9.53 -5.93
CA PHE A 77 6.00 9.33 -4.95
C PHE A 77 5.95 10.44 -3.91
N ASN A 78 4.74 10.89 -3.59
CA ASN A 78 4.43 11.79 -2.49
C ASN A 78 3.29 11.21 -1.67
N GLY A 79 3.61 10.67 -0.49
CA GLY A 79 2.62 10.02 0.35
C GLY A 79 3.25 9.28 1.52
N LEU A 80 2.56 8.25 1.98
CA LEU A 80 3.00 7.39 3.07
C LEU A 80 3.45 6.04 2.53
N SER A 81 4.60 5.60 3.02
CA SER A 81 5.19 4.29 2.77
C SER A 81 5.30 3.54 4.10
N GLY A 82 4.65 2.39 4.18
CA GLY A 82 4.81 1.43 5.26
C GLY A 82 5.77 0.33 4.81
N TYR A 83 6.71 -0.03 5.67
CA TYR A 83 7.71 -1.06 5.41
C TYR A 83 7.78 -2.05 6.56
N ALA A 84 7.84 -3.34 6.23
CA ALA A 84 8.11 -4.40 7.18
C ALA A 84 9.05 -5.43 6.56
N LEU A 85 10.14 -5.72 7.28
CA LEU A 85 11.05 -6.82 6.95
C LEU A 85 10.83 -7.95 7.95
N PHE A 86 10.43 -9.12 7.47
CA PHE A 86 10.31 -10.32 8.30
C PHE A 86 11.51 -11.23 8.02
N VAL A 87 12.21 -11.61 9.09
CA VAL A 87 13.37 -12.51 9.03
C VAL A 87 13.12 -13.65 10.01
N GLY A 88 13.23 -14.88 9.55
CA GLY A 88 13.04 -16.06 10.40
C GLY A 88 12.93 -17.35 9.60
N SER A 89 12.38 -18.40 10.22
CA SER A 89 12.13 -19.67 9.57
C SER A 89 10.67 -19.81 9.16
N ALA A 90 10.44 -20.38 7.97
CA ALA A 90 9.14 -20.72 7.43
C ALA A 90 9.09 -22.20 7.05
N THR A 91 7.90 -22.71 6.72
CA THR A 91 7.66 -24.11 6.35
C THR A 91 6.96 -24.16 5.00
N ASP A 92 7.43 -25.01 4.10
CA ASP A 92 6.80 -25.22 2.81
C ASP A 92 5.54 -26.11 2.91
N ALA A 93 4.88 -26.37 1.78
CA ALA A 93 3.67 -27.18 1.74
C ALA A 93 3.91 -28.67 2.09
N ASP A 94 5.14 -29.16 1.97
CA ASP A 94 5.55 -30.54 2.27
C ASP A 94 6.06 -30.70 3.72
N GLY A 95 6.15 -29.60 4.48
CA GLY A 95 6.58 -29.59 5.87
C GLY A 95 8.08 -29.34 6.06
N ASN A 96 8.83 -29.01 5.01
CA ASN A 96 10.26 -28.73 5.12
C ASN A 96 10.51 -27.30 5.64
N PRO A 97 11.40 -27.11 6.64
CA PRO A 97 11.77 -25.78 7.11
C PRO A 97 12.75 -25.10 6.15
N TYR A 98 12.64 -23.77 6.02
CA TYR A 98 13.59 -22.93 5.30
C TYR A 98 13.72 -21.56 5.96
N ASP A 99 14.84 -20.87 5.75
CA ASP A 99 15.02 -19.49 6.18
C ASP A 99 14.35 -18.54 5.18
N ALA A 100 13.59 -17.57 5.70
CA ALA A 100 12.81 -16.62 4.94
C ALA A 100 13.21 -15.19 5.30
N VAL A 101 13.34 -14.36 4.26
CA VAL A 101 13.44 -12.91 4.35
C VAL A 101 12.34 -12.35 3.45
N LEU A 102 11.37 -11.65 4.05
CA LEU A 102 10.22 -11.09 3.34
C LEU A 102 10.22 -9.57 3.49
N ASP A 103 10.27 -8.86 2.37
CA ASP A 103 10.10 -7.41 2.29
C ASP A 103 8.64 -7.13 1.90
N MET A 104 7.89 -6.50 2.80
CA MET A 104 6.51 -6.11 2.54
C MET A 104 6.38 -4.59 2.59
N ARG A 105 5.72 -4.03 1.58
CA ARG A 105 5.49 -2.58 1.50
C ARG A 105 4.06 -2.25 1.17
N VAL A 106 3.58 -1.17 1.77
CA VAL A 106 2.27 -0.57 1.47
C VAL A 106 2.45 0.92 1.20
N PHE A 107 1.68 1.43 0.26
CA PHE A 107 1.75 2.81 -0.20
C PHE A 107 0.36 3.42 -0.20
N ASP A 108 0.28 4.68 0.19
CA ASP A 108 -0.89 5.54 -0.06
C ASP A 108 -0.41 6.95 -0.41
N GLY A 109 -0.71 7.41 -1.62
CA GLY A 109 -0.27 8.72 -2.06
C GLY A 109 -0.34 8.97 -3.56
N GLU A 110 0.26 10.09 -3.94
CA GLU A 110 0.36 10.56 -5.31
C GLU A 110 1.65 10.03 -5.98
N TYR A 111 1.56 9.68 -7.26
CA TYR A 111 2.70 9.28 -8.09
C TYR A 111 2.46 9.69 -9.55
N VAL A 112 3.51 9.72 -10.36
CA VAL A 112 3.39 9.88 -11.82
C VAL A 112 3.56 8.51 -12.47
N GLY A 113 2.52 8.06 -13.16
CA GLY A 113 2.47 6.77 -13.84
C GLY A 113 3.37 6.73 -15.08
N ALA A 114 3.55 5.54 -15.65
CA ALA A 114 4.27 5.37 -16.92
C ALA A 114 3.58 6.08 -18.12
N ASP A 115 2.32 6.48 -17.97
CA ASP A 115 1.56 7.35 -18.88
C ASP A 115 1.93 8.84 -18.76
N GLY A 116 2.74 9.22 -17.78
CA GLY A 116 3.14 10.59 -17.49
C GLY A 116 2.08 11.42 -16.76
N ALA A 117 0.94 10.83 -16.37
CA ALA A 117 -0.09 11.50 -15.62
C ALA A 117 0.09 11.30 -14.11
N HIS A 118 -0.41 12.27 -13.33
CA HIS A 118 -0.48 12.16 -11.88
C HIS A 118 -1.65 11.27 -11.48
N HIS A 119 -1.40 10.32 -10.58
CA HIS A 119 -2.38 9.39 -10.05
C HIS A 119 -2.29 9.37 -8.52
N HIS A 120 -3.41 9.13 -7.85
CA HIS A 120 -3.43 8.80 -6.42
C HIS A 120 -3.84 7.35 -6.28
N GLY A 121 -3.12 6.57 -5.48
CA GLY A 121 -3.47 5.17 -5.24
C GLY A 121 -3.03 4.65 -3.88
N THR A 122 -3.68 3.55 -3.48
CA THR A 122 -3.30 2.72 -2.33
C THR A 122 -3.01 1.31 -2.82
N PHE A 123 -1.80 0.80 -2.60
CA PHE A 123 -1.36 -0.51 -3.10
C PHE A 123 -0.23 -1.07 -2.25
N GLY A 124 0.16 -2.33 -2.48
CA GLY A 124 1.26 -2.97 -1.77
C GLY A 124 2.08 -3.89 -2.66
N PHE A 125 3.33 -4.09 -2.26
CA PHE A 125 4.27 -5.03 -2.85
C PHE A 125 4.62 -6.11 -1.82
N ILE A 126 4.85 -7.32 -2.32
CA ILE A 126 5.24 -8.53 -1.58
C ILE A 126 6.34 -9.23 -2.37
#